data_AF-A0AA41V7R6-F1
#
_entry.id   AF-A0AA41V7R6-F1
#
_cell.length_a   1.000
_cell.length_b   1.000
_cell.length_c   1.000
_cell.angle_alpha   90.00
_cell.angle_beta   90.00
_cell.angle_gamma   90.00
#
_symmetry.space_group_name_H-M   'P 1'
#
loop_
_entity.id
_entity.type
_entity.pdbx_description
1 polymer ?
#
loop_
_entity_poly.entity_id
_entity_poly.type
_entity_poly.pdbx_seq_one_letter_code
_entity_poly.pdbx_strand_id
1 'polypeptide(L)'
;MSTFDILFRVESICKKYEKYDVDKQRELNASGEDPFSRLYSSIDSNIDTALEKSDAAAIEKNRAAAVAMNAEVRKTKARLMEDLTKLQRLAGKKAKGITKEELATRNDLVMALAERVQAIPDSATTGANKNGGWGSSASKKGIKFDTTSDMKIDDGFFQQTEESNQFRQEYEMRKIKQASLTHVDTFSLIQCQLQLTKD
;
A
#
# COMPACT_ATOMS: atom_id res chain seq x y z
N MET A 1 -65.04 26.65 2.61
CA MET A 1 -63.61 26.35 2.47
C MET A 1 -63.50 24.94 1.95
N SER A 2 -62.91 24.73 0.77
CA SER A 2 -62.84 23.40 0.14
C SER A 2 -61.77 22.54 0.83
N THR A 3 -61.94 21.22 0.81
CA THR A 3 -60.91 20.27 1.29
C THR A 3 -59.59 20.45 0.58
N PHE A 4 -59.63 20.82 -0.71
CA PHE A 4 -58.46 21.18 -1.51
C PHE A 4 -57.74 22.42 -0.97
N ASP A 5 -58.48 23.45 -0.57
CA ASP A 5 -57.91 24.67 0.02
C ASP A 5 -57.20 24.37 1.34
N ILE A 6 -57.74 23.43 2.13
CA ILE A 6 -57.15 23.00 3.40
C ILE A 6 -55.83 22.26 3.14
N LEU A 7 -55.81 21.32 2.20
CA LEU A 7 -54.62 20.57 1.79
C LEU A 7 -53.48 21.50 1.34
N PHE A 8 -53.78 22.43 0.44
CA PHE A 8 -52.78 23.36 -0.08
C PHE A 8 -52.25 24.29 1.03
N ARG A 9 -53.12 24.73 1.94
CA ARG A 9 -52.72 25.57 3.08
C ARG A 9 -51.86 24.80 4.08
N VAL A 10 -52.17 23.53 4.34
CA VAL A 10 -51.35 22.64 5.17
C VAL A 10 -49.99 22.42 4.52
N GLU A 11 -49.92 22.13 3.22
CA GLU A 11 -48.67 21.96 2.49
C GLU A 11 -47.81 23.23 2.53
N SER A 12 -48.44 24.39 2.35
CA SER A 12 -47.80 25.71 2.47
C SER A 12 -47.22 25.95 3.87
N ILE A 13 -47.95 25.52 4.92
CA ILE A 13 -47.52 25.62 6.31
C ILE A 13 -46.34 24.66 6.55
N CYS A 14 -46.47 23.39 6.16
CA CYS A 14 -45.39 22.40 6.27
C CYS A 14 -44.10 22.90 5.60
N LYS A 15 -44.19 23.45 4.39
CA LYS A 15 -43.05 24.02 3.65
C LYS A 15 -42.43 25.24 4.34
N LYS A 16 -43.24 26.10 4.99
CA LYS A 16 -42.75 27.27 5.74
C LYS A 16 -41.95 26.88 6.99
N TYR A 17 -42.31 25.74 7.59
CA TYR A 17 -41.65 25.21 8.79
C TYR A 17 -40.60 24.13 8.52
N GLU A 18 -40.46 23.69 7.28
CA GLU A 18 -39.44 22.74 6.81
C GLU A 18 -38.01 23.15 7.20
N LYS A 19 -37.73 24.45 7.31
CA LYS A 19 -36.44 24.98 7.78
C LYS A 19 -36.14 24.71 9.26
N TYR A 20 -37.15 24.38 10.06
CA TYR A 20 -37.00 24.02 11.47
C TYR A 20 -36.97 22.51 11.68
N ASP A 21 -37.20 21.73 10.62
CA ASP A 21 -36.99 20.29 10.65
C ASP A 21 -35.48 20.03 10.72
N VAL A 22 -35.02 19.73 11.93
CA VAL A 22 -33.60 19.56 12.25
C VAL A 22 -33.03 18.35 11.51
N ASP A 23 -33.84 17.31 11.30
CA ASP A 23 -33.46 16.09 10.60
C ASP A 23 -33.33 16.38 9.09
N LYS A 24 -34.28 17.12 8.52
CA LYS A 24 -34.22 17.51 7.10
C LYS A 24 -33.10 18.53 6.81
N GLN A 25 -32.88 19.48 7.71
CA GLN A 25 -31.72 20.38 7.64
C GLN A 25 -30.40 19.61 7.75
N ARG A 26 -30.36 18.55 8.56
CA ARG A 26 -29.18 17.69 8.70
C ARG A 26 -28.91 16.88 7.44
N GLU A 27 -29.94 16.35 6.77
CA GLU A 27 -29.82 15.70 5.45
C GLU A 27 -29.36 16.68 4.35
N LEU A 28 -29.89 17.90 4.35
CA LEU A 28 -29.49 18.96 3.42
C LEU A 28 -28.04 19.43 3.66
N ASN A 29 -27.60 19.50 4.91
CA ASN A 29 -26.21 19.82 5.25
C ASN A 29 -25.27 18.62 5.07
N ALA A 30 -25.76 17.38 5.17
CA ALA A 30 -25.02 16.18 4.79
C ALA A 30 -24.74 16.14 3.27
N SER A 31 -25.60 16.78 2.48
CA SER A 31 -25.41 16.96 1.03
C SER A 31 -24.32 18.00 0.66
N GLY A 32 -23.77 18.73 1.64
CA GLY A 32 -22.57 19.56 1.48
C GLY A 32 -21.28 18.77 1.70
N GLU A 33 -21.13 17.63 1.01
CA GLU A 33 -19.91 16.80 0.87
C GLU A 33 -19.00 16.73 2.12
N ASP A 34 -19.46 16.07 3.19
CA ASP A 34 -18.60 15.76 4.34
C ASP A 34 -17.33 15.04 3.88
N PRO A 35 -16.12 15.52 4.23
CA PRO A 35 -14.87 14.88 3.84
C PRO A 35 -14.79 13.40 4.24
N PHE A 36 -15.48 12.99 5.30
CA PHE A 36 -15.62 11.57 5.67
C PHE A 36 -16.42 10.80 4.62
N SER A 37 -17.61 11.27 4.25
CA SER A 37 -18.52 10.60 3.31
C SER A 37 -17.90 10.45 1.92
N ARG A 38 -17.20 11.51 1.46
CA ARG A 38 -16.49 11.50 0.17
C ARG A 38 -15.37 10.47 0.15
N LEU A 39 -14.54 10.44 1.21
CA LEU A 39 -13.45 9.47 1.31
C LEU A 39 -13.98 8.04 1.48
N TYR A 40 -15.05 7.86 2.26
CA TYR A 40 -15.74 6.57 2.42
C TYR A 40 -16.20 6.03 1.07
N SER A 41 -16.93 6.83 0.28
CA SER A 41 -17.43 6.44 -1.04
C SER A 41 -16.30 6.10 -2.02
N SER A 42 -15.21 6.89 -1.97
CA SER A 42 -14.00 6.62 -2.76
C SER A 42 -13.33 5.29 -2.36
N ILE A 43 -13.23 5.00 -1.06
CA ILE A 43 -12.67 3.75 -0.55
C ILE A 43 -13.56 2.57 -0.97
N ASP A 44 -14.88 2.71 -0.85
CA ASP A 44 -15.86 1.68 -1.22
C ASP A 44 -15.73 1.29 -2.69
N SER A 45 -15.72 2.28 -3.59
CA SER A 45 -15.49 2.05 -5.02
C SER A 45 -14.12 1.41 -5.32
N ASN A 46 -13.06 1.81 -4.60
CA ASN A 46 -11.74 1.20 -4.75
C ASN A 46 -11.69 -0.25 -4.23
N ILE A 47 -12.53 -0.61 -3.25
CA ILE A 47 -12.67 -2.00 -2.79
C ILE A 47 -13.36 -2.83 -3.85
N ASP A 48 -14.45 -2.34 -4.43
CA ASP A 48 -15.19 -3.06 -5.48
C ASP A 48 -14.29 -3.33 -6.69
N THR A 49 -13.56 -2.31 -7.16
CA THR A 49 -12.59 -2.49 -8.26
C THR A 49 -11.44 -3.45 -7.92
N ALA A 50 -11.03 -3.52 -6.65
CA ALA A 50 -10.01 -4.48 -6.20
C ALA A 50 -10.57 -5.90 -6.16
N LEU A 51 -11.83 -6.09 -5.75
CA LEU A 51 -12.52 -7.38 -5.77
C LEU A 51 -12.70 -7.89 -7.20
N GLU A 52 -13.22 -7.05 -8.11
CA GLU A 52 -13.37 -7.39 -9.52
C GLU A 52 -12.03 -7.83 -10.14
N LYS A 53 -10.93 -7.11 -9.84
CA LYS A 53 -9.59 -7.49 -10.29
C LYS A 53 -9.08 -8.79 -9.67
N SER A 54 -9.39 -9.05 -8.39
CA SER A 54 -9.01 -10.30 -7.74
C SER A 54 -9.76 -11.50 -8.32
N ASP A 55 -11.05 -11.32 -8.63
CA ASP A 55 -11.88 -12.35 -9.26
C ASP A 55 -11.44 -12.62 -10.69
N ALA A 56 -11.14 -11.56 -11.46
CA ALA A 56 -10.55 -11.68 -12.79
C ALA A 56 -9.22 -12.45 -12.75
N ALA A 57 -8.36 -12.16 -11.76
CA ALA A 57 -7.11 -12.87 -11.59
C ALA A 57 -7.29 -14.35 -11.19
N ALA A 58 -8.37 -14.69 -10.49
CA ALA A 58 -8.68 -16.05 -10.07
C ALA A 58 -9.17 -16.94 -11.24
N ILE A 59 -9.91 -16.36 -12.19
CA ILE A 59 -10.39 -17.07 -13.39
C ILE A 59 -9.38 -17.05 -14.55
N GLU A 60 -8.35 -16.21 -14.46
CA GLU A 60 -7.33 -16.04 -15.49
C GLU A 60 -6.51 -17.32 -15.70
N LYS A 61 -6.37 -17.74 -16.96
CA LYS A 61 -5.64 -18.96 -17.33
C LYS A 61 -4.15 -18.70 -17.51
N ASN A 62 -3.78 -17.49 -17.92
CA ASN A 62 -2.39 -17.11 -18.10
C ASN A 62 -1.76 -16.76 -16.73
N ARG A 63 -0.87 -17.63 -16.25
CA ARG A 63 -0.16 -17.46 -14.98
C ARG A 63 0.58 -16.12 -14.87
N ALA A 64 1.22 -15.65 -15.95
CA ALA A 64 1.92 -14.37 -15.93
C ALA A 64 0.96 -13.19 -15.80
N ALA A 65 -0.18 -13.23 -16.52
CA ALA A 65 -1.23 -12.22 -16.41
C ALA A 65 -1.89 -12.22 -15.02
N ALA A 66 -2.21 -13.40 -14.48
CA ALA A 66 -2.76 -13.55 -13.14
C ALA A 66 -1.82 -13.01 -12.05
N VAL A 67 -0.50 -13.21 -12.19
CA VAL A 67 0.50 -12.64 -11.27
C VAL A 67 0.56 -11.11 -11.38
N ALA A 68 0.49 -10.56 -12.59
CA ALA A 68 0.46 -9.11 -12.80
C ALA A 68 -0.79 -8.48 -12.17
N MET A 69 -1.97 -9.05 -12.40
CA MET A 69 -3.23 -8.59 -11.80
C MET A 69 -3.19 -8.68 -10.27
N ASN A 70 -2.73 -9.79 -9.70
CA ASN A 70 -2.57 -9.92 -8.25
C ASN A 70 -1.56 -8.92 -7.66
N ALA A 71 -0.51 -8.57 -8.41
CA ALA A 71 0.42 -7.52 -7.98
C ALA A 71 -0.25 -6.14 -7.96
N GLU A 72 -1.17 -5.86 -8.89
CA GLU A 72 -1.99 -4.65 -8.83
C GLU A 72 -2.94 -4.65 -7.63
N VAL A 73 -3.62 -5.77 -7.36
CA VAL A 73 -4.51 -5.92 -6.19
C VAL A 73 -3.74 -5.64 -4.89
N ARG A 74 -2.49 -6.11 -4.77
CA ARG A 74 -1.63 -5.79 -3.62
C ARG A 74 -1.33 -4.30 -3.50
N LYS A 75 -1.05 -3.63 -4.63
CA LYS A 75 -0.80 -2.18 -4.65
C LYS A 75 -2.04 -1.39 -4.25
N THR A 76 -3.21 -1.76 -4.76
CA THR A 76 -4.47 -1.09 -4.40
C THR A 76 -4.83 -1.35 -2.94
N LYS A 77 -4.67 -2.58 -2.43
CA LYS A 77 -4.86 -2.90 -1.00
C LYS A 77 -3.96 -2.08 -0.07
N ALA A 78 -2.69 -1.88 -0.43
CA ALA A 78 -1.79 -1.03 0.34
C ALA A 78 -2.27 0.44 0.38
N ARG A 79 -2.71 0.99 -0.76
CA ARG A 79 -3.30 2.34 -0.83
C ARG A 79 -4.59 2.45 -0.01
N LEU A 80 -5.45 1.44 -0.08
CA LEU A 80 -6.68 1.36 0.72
C LEU A 80 -6.38 1.40 2.21
N MET A 81 -5.34 0.70 2.68
CA MET A 81 -4.93 0.76 4.08
C MET A 81 -4.47 2.17 4.50
N GLU A 82 -3.73 2.89 3.65
CA GLU A 82 -3.37 4.28 3.93
C GLU A 82 -4.61 5.18 4.01
N ASP A 83 -5.56 5.02 3.10
CA ASP A 83 -6.79 5.80 3.08
C ASP A 83 -7.70 5.46 4.26
N LEU A 84 -7.72 4.22 4.73
CA LEU A 84 -8.41 3.83 5.96
C LEU A 84 -7.82 4.53 7.20
N THR A 85 -6.50 4.71 7.29
CA THR A 85 -5.93 5.49 8.40
C THR A 85 -6.36 6.96 8.35
N LYS A 86 -6.54 7.53 7.16
CA LYS A 86 -7.07 8.89 6.99
C LYS A 86 -8.55 8.95 7.38
N LEU A 87 -9.33 7.95 6.97
CA LEU A 87 -10.74 7.83 7.29
C LEU A 87 -10.97 7.67 8.81
N GLN A 88 -10.13 6.87 9.49
CA GLN A 88 -10.15 6.73 10.96
C GLN A 88 -9.86 8.07 11.66
N ARG A 89 -8.90 8.86 11.15
CA ARG A 89 -8.64 10.21 11.67
C ARG A 89 -9.82 11.16 11.47
N LEU A 90 -10.59 11.00 10.39
CA LEU A 90 -11.82 11.78 10.16
C LEU A 90 -12.97 11.28 11.04
N ALA A 91 -13.09 9.97 11.27
CA ALA A 91 -14.09 9.38 12.16
C ALA A 91 -13.91 9.79 13.63
N GLY A 92 -12.66 10.01 14.07
CA GLY A 92 -12.38 10.49 15.43
C GLY A 92 -12.55 12.01 15.62
N LYS A 93 -12.66 12.79 14.53
CA LYS A 93 -12.81 14.24 14.60
C LYS A 93 -14.27 14.61 14.84
N LYS A 94 -14.54 15.31 15.94
CA LYS A 94 -15.86 15.91 16.20
C LYS A 94 -16.00 17.17 15.34
N ALA A 95 -16.72 17.09 14.23
CA ALA A 95 -17.13 18.25 13.46
C ALA A 95 -18.41 18.88 14.02
N LYS A 96 -18.63 20.16 13.75
CA LYS A 96 -19.81 20.91 14.18
C LYS A 96 -21.04 20.32 13.49
N GLY A 97 -21.95 19.71 14.27
CA GLY A 97 -23.17 19.06 13.75
C GLY A 97 -23.18 17.52 13.79
N ILE A 98 -22.08 16.88 14.19
CA ILE A 98 -22.03 15.42 14.37
C ILE A 98 -22.42 15.06 15.81
N THR A 99 -23.46 14.22 15.96
CA THR A 99 -23.89 13.69 17.26
C THR A 99 -22.94 12.58 17.73
N LYS A 100 -22.95 12.29 19.05
CA LYS A 100 -22.12 11.19 19.60
C LYS A 100 -22.49 9.83 18.97
N GLU A 101 -23.76 9.64 18.66
CA GLU A 101 -24.28 8.44 18.00
C GLU A 101 -23.70 8.30 16.59
N GLU A 102 -23.74 9.36 15.77
CA GLU A 102 -23.19 9.27 14.42
C GLU A 102 -21.66 9.10 14.41
N LEU A 103 -20.96 9.63 15.40
CA LEU A 103 -19.54 9.38 15.58
C LEU A 103 -19.25 7.89 15.85
N ALA A 104 -20.09 7.22 16.64
CA ALA A 104 -19.98 5.78 16.89
C ALA A 104 -20.24 5.00 15.60
N THR A 105 -21.32 5.33 14.88
CA THR A 105 -21.64 4.71 13.58
C THR A 105 -20.49 4.85 12.58
N ARG A 106 -19.83 6.02 12.51
CA ARG A 106 -18.66 6.23 11.64
C ARG A 106 -17.47 5.35 12.01
N ASN A 107 -17.22 5.13 13.29
CA ASN A 107 -16.16 4.22 13.72
C ASN A 107 -16.49 2.77 13.36
N ASP A 108 -17.74 2.34 13.57
CA ASP A 108 -18.20 1.00 13.20
C ASP A 108 -18.08 0.78 11.67
N LEU A 109 -18.43 1.78 10.87
CA LEU A 109 -18.25 1.76 9.41
C LEU A 109 -16.79 1.61 9.00
N VAL A 110 -15.86 2.31 9.66
CA VAL A 110 -14.42 2.18 9.41
C VAL A 110 -13.92 0.78 9.78
N MET A 111 -14.42 0.19 10.88
CA MET A 111 -14.08 -1.18 11.27
C MET A 111 -14.56 -2.20 10.24
N ALA A 112 -15.82 -2.08 9.79
CA ALA A 112 -16.39 -2.95 8.76
C ALA A 112 -15.63 -2.83 7.43
N LEU A 113 -15.22 -1.62 7.04
CA LEU A 113 -14.39 -1.40 5.86
C LEU A 113 -13.01 -2.06 5.99
N ALA A 114 -12.37 -1.95 7.14
CA ALA A 114 -11.06 -2.57 7.38
C ALA A 114 -11.14 -4.11 7.27
N GLU A 115 -12.20 -4.71 7.78
CA GLU A 115 -12.47 -6.15 7.61
C GLU A 115 -12.63 -6.53 6.14
N ARG A 116 -13.45 -5.77 5.38
CA ARG A 116 -13.64 -6.00 3.94
C ARG A 116 -12.33 -5.92 3.16
N VAL A 117 -11.49 -4.91 3.42
CA VAL A 117 -10.17 -4.78 2.77
C VAL A 117 -9.27 -5.98 3.08
N GLN A 118 -9.29 -6.48 4.32
CA GLN A 118 -8.49 -7.64 4.70
C GLN A 118 -8.96 -8.93 4.03
N ALA A 119 -10.26 -9.07 3.79
CA ALA A 119 -10.87 -10.23 3.15
C ALA A 119 -10.54 -10.37 1.65
N ILE A 120 -10.09 -9.30 0.97
CA ILE A 120 -9.71 -9.34 -0.45
C ILE A 120 -8.61 -10.39 -0.68
N PRO A 121 -8.81 -11.36 -1.58
CA PRO A 121 -7.84 -12.41 -1.87
C PRO A 121 -6.76 -11.94 -2.87
N ASP A 122 -5.55 -11.62 -2.39
CA ASP A 122 -4.46 -11.10 -3.24
C ASP A 122 -3.44 -12.18 -3.69
N SER A 123 -3.87 -13.45 -3.65
CA SER A 123 -3.10 -14.69 -3.88
C SER A 123 -1.76 -14.81 -3.12
N ALA A 124 -1.44 -13.90 -2.19
CA ALA A 124 -0.22 -13.97 -1.39
C ALA A 124 -0.28 -15.11 -0.37
N THR A 125 -1.48 -15.51 0.05
CA THR A 125 -1.70 -16.46 1.15
C THR A 125 -1.42 -17.92 0.79
N THR A 126 -1.25 -18.28 -0.48
CA THR A 126 -0.91 -19.66 -0.89
C THR A 126 0.58 -19.88 -1.17
N GLY A 127 1.44 -18.87 -1.02
CA GLY A 127 2.88 -19.04 -1.27
C GLY A 127 3.82 -17.99 -0.68
N ALA A 128 3.31 -16.93 -0.06
CA ALA A 128 4.11 -15.92 0.62
C ALA A 128 3.49 -15.62 1.98
N ASN A 129 4.04 -16.31 2.97
CA ASN A 129 3.97 -15.99 4.39
C ASN A 129 3.71 -14.49 4.64
N LYS A 130 2.76 -14.17 5.52
CA LYS A 130 2.54 -12.82 6.06
C LYS A 130 3.75 -12.43 6.93
N ASN A 131 4.89 -12.18 6.27
CA ASN A 131 6.11 -11.55 6.75
C ASN A 131 7.09 -11.54 5.57
N GLY A 132 6.86 -10.64 4.61
CA GLY A 132 7.84 -10.32 3.57
C GLY A 132 9.00 -9.48 4.13
N GLY A 133 9.56 -9.91 5.26
CA GLY A 133 10.93 -9.55 5.61
C GLY A 133 11.83 -10.23 4.59
N TRP A 134 12.74 -9.46 4.02
CA TRP A 134 13.84 -9.91 3.17
C TRP A 134 14.40 -11.25 3.66
N GLY A 135 14.00 -12.34 3.00
CA GLY A 135 14.47 -13.68 3.31
C GLY A 135 15.85 -13.87 2.71
N SER A 136 16.88 -13.45 3.44
CA SER A 136 18.13 -14.21 3.43
C SER A 136 17.77 -15.63 3.88
N SER A 137 18.28 -16.63 3.16
CA SER A 137 18.00 -18.05 3.39
C SER A 137 18.50 -18.49 4.77
N ALA A 138 17.68 -18.26 5.80
CA ALA A 138 17.88 -18.81 7.14
C ALA A 138 17.18 -20.17 7.23
N SER A 139 18.01 -21.22 7.27
CA SER A 139 17.63 -22.61 7.50
C SER A 139 16.66 -22.73 8.69
N LYS A 140 15.46 -23.26 8.45
CA LYS A 140 14.54 -23.65 9.52
C LYS A 140 15.09 -24.91 10.19
N LYS A 141 15.53 -24.77 11.45
CA LYS A 141 15.44 -25.87 12.41
C LYS A 141 14.79 -25.32 13.67
N GLY A 142 13.54 -25.73 13.91
CA GLY A 142 12.81 -25.37 15.11
C GLY A 142 13.50 -25.93 16.34
N ILE A 143 14.06 -25.05 17.18
CA ILE A 143 14.58 -25.39 18.50
C ILE A 143 14.25 -24.22 19.43
N LYS A 144 13.66 -24.55 20.59
CA LYS A 144 13.13 -23.64 21.59
C LYS A 144 14.29 -22.99 22.36
N PHE A 145 14.22 -21.68 22.57
CA PHE A 145 15.14 -20.97 23.44
C PHE A 145 14.66 -21.15 24.88
N ASP A 146 15.35 -22.01 25.63
CA ASP A 146 15.41 -21.86 27.07
C ASP A 146 16.83 -21.43 27.45
N THR A 147 16.85 -20.55 28.43
CA THR A 147 18.00 -19.74 28.83
C THR A 147 18.97 -20.62 29.60
N THR A 148 20.24 -20.70 29.19
CA THR A 148 21.45 -20.64 30.05
C THR A 148 22.69 -21.23 29.37
N SER A 149 23.83 -20.61 29.71
CA SER A 149 25.21 -21.10 29.60
C SER A 149 25.91 -21.11 28.23
N ASP A 150 26.84 -20.16 28.12
CA ASP A 150 28.22 -20.35 27.68
C ASP A 150 28.43 -21.15 26.38
N MET A 151 28.30 -20.46 25.24
CA MET A 151 28.76 -21.02 23.97
C MET A 151 29.73 -20.04 23.31
N LYS A 152 31.02 -20.41 23.39
CA LYS A 152 32.11 -19.84 22.60
C LYS A 152 31.67 -19.75 21.14
N ILE A 153 31.66 -18.55 20.60
CA ILE A 153 31.48 -18.31 19.17
C ILE A 153 32.75 -18.83 18.48
N ASP A 154 32.64 -19.99 17.84
CA ASP A 154 33.71 -20.56 17.03
C ASP A 154 33.94 -19.72 15.77
N ASP A 155 35.21 -19.40 15.49
CA ASP A 155 35.68 -18.58 14.36
C ASP A 155 35.57 -19.31 12.99
N GLY A 156 35.01 -20.53 12.99
CA GLY A 156 34.85 -21.38 11.80
C GLY A 156 33.61 -21.09 10.94
N PHE A 157 32.81 -20.05 11.25
CA PHE A 157 31.53 -19.82 10.55
C PHE A 157 31.69 -19.37 9.08
N PHE A 158 32.88 -18.95 8.66
CA PHE A 158 33.21 -18.67 7.27
C PHE A 158 34.19 -19.71 6.72
N GLN A 159 33.68 -20.81 6.19
CA GLN A 159 34.47 -21.66 5.30
C GLN A 159 34.56 -20.99 3.92
N GLN A 160 35.67 -20.31 3.64
CA GLN A 160 36.04 -19.94 2.28
C GLN A 160 36.26 -21.22 1.48
N THR A 161 35.26 -21.62 0.70
CA THR A 161 35.43 -22.65 -0.32
C THR A 161 36.33 -22.13 -1.44
N GLU A 162 37.12 -23.04 -2.04
CA GLU A 162 38.09 -22.74 -3.11
C GLU A 162 37.48 -21.97 -4.28
N GLU A 163 36.20 -22.23 -4.59
CA GLU A 163 35.41 -21.51 -5.60
C GLU A 163 35.26 -20.01 -5.27
N SER A 164 35.06 -19.64 -4.00
CA SER A 164 34.92 -18.23 -3.60
C SER A 164 36.22 -17.45 -3.75
N ASN A 165 37.37 -18.12 -3.65
CA ASN A 165 38.68 -17.51 -3.88
C ASN A 165 38.93 -17.26 -5.37
N GLN A 166 38.46 -18.15 -6.25
CA GLN A 166 38.57 -17.96 -7.71
C GLN A 166 37.78 -16.74 -8.19
N PHE A 167 36.56 -16.53 -7.70
CA PHE A 167 35.77 -15.34 -8.04
C PHE A 167 36.47 -14.04 -7.61
N ARG A 168 37.08 -14.04 -6.42
CA ARG A 168 37.80 -12.87 -5.92
C ARG A 168 39.06 -12.59 -6.73
N GLN A 169 39.82 -13.63 -7.08
CA GLN A 169 41.00 -13.49 -7.94
C GLN A 169 40.64 -13.04 -9.36
N GLU A 170 39.56 -13.56 -9.94
CA GLU A 170 39.08 -13.15 -11.26
C GLU A 170 38.61 -11.68 -11.25
N TYR A 171 37.95 -11.25 -10.18
CA TYR A 171 37.57 -9.85 -10.00
C TYR A 171 38.79 -8.92 -9.94
N GLU A 172 39.81 -9.27 -9.16
CA GLU A 172 41.04 -8.48 -9.07
C GLU A 172 41.79 -8.45 -10.40
N MET A 173 41.88 -9.58 -11.12
CA MET A 173 42.47 -9.65 -12.47
C MET A 173 41.71 -8.78 -13.48
N ARG A 174 40.37 -8.77 -13.44
CA ARG A 174 39.54 -7.91 -14.31
C ARG A 174 39.74 -6.43 -14.00
N LYS A 175 39.86 -6.07 -12.71
CA LYS A 175 40.12 -4.70 -12.27
C LYS A 175 41.49 -4.19 -12.74
N ILE A 176 42.54 -5.01 -12.64
CA ILE A 176 43.88 -4.68 -13.13
C ILE A 176 43.87 -4.50 -14.66
N LYS A 177 43.15 -5.37 -15.39
CA LYS A 177 43.04 -5.27 -16.86
C LYS A 177 42.32 -4.00 -17.30
N GLN A 178 41.27 -3.58 -16.60
CA GLN A 178 40.61 -2.30 -16.87
C GLN A 178 41.53 -1.12 -16.54
N ALA A 179 42.23 -1.16 -15.41
CA ALA A 179 43.17 -0.11 -15.03
C ALA A 179 44.31 0.05 -16.07
N SER A 180 44.87 -1.06 -16.58
CA SER A 180 45.90 -1.01 -17.62
C SER A 180 45.37 -0.48 -18.96
N LEU A 181 44.17 -0.87 -19.37
CA LEU A 181 43.51 -0.32 -20.58
C LEU A 181 43.30 1.19 -20.47
N THR A 182 42.76 1.68 -19.34
CA THR A 182 42.53 3.12 -19.14
C THR A 182 43.82 3.94 -19.09
N HIS A 183 44.93 3.37 -18.63
CA HIS A 183 46.23 4.05 -18.61
C HIS A 183 46.88 4.14 -19.99
N VAL A 184 46.68 3.13 -20.85
CA VAL A 184 47.18 3.17 -22.24
C VAL A 184 46.37 4.17 -23.08
N ASP A 185 45.05 4.21 -22.90
CA ASP A 185 44.17 5.13 -23.64
C ASP A 185 44.43 6.59 -23.28
N THR A 186 44.67 6.89 -21.99
CA THR A 186 45.01 8.24 -21.54
C THR A 186 46.39 8.69 -22.01
N PHE A 187 47.38 7.79 -22.05
CA PHE A 187 48.71 8.12 -22.57
C PHE A 187 48.71 8.37 -24.08
N SER A 188 47.92 7.60 -24.83
CA SER A 188 47.72 7.80 -26.27
C SER A 188 47.03 9.14 -26.58
N LEU A 189 46.01 9.51 -25.80
CA LEU A 189 45.33 10.80 -25.93
C LEU A 189 46.28 11.98 -25.66
N ILE A 190 47.11 11.88 -24.62
CA ILE A 190 48.07 12.93 -24.26
C ILE A 190 49.16 13.06 -25.33
N GLN A 191 49.67 11.96 -25.89
CA GLN A 191 50.63 11.99 -27.00
C GLN A 191 50.03 12.62 -28.26
N CYS A 192 48.79 12.29 -28.63
CA CYS A 192 48.11 12.95 -29.76
C CYS A 192 47.93 14.46 -29.55
N GLN A 193 47.59 14.89 -28.33
CA GLN A 193 47.45 16.32 -28.02
C GLN A 193 48.81 17.05 -28.06
N LEU A 194 49.88 16.44 -27.56
CA LEU A 194 51.24 17.01 -27.61
C LEU A 194 51.80 17.14 -29.04
N GLN A 195 51.40 16.24 -29.95
CA GLN A 195 51.78 16.31 -31.36
C GLN A 195 51.08 17.47 -32.08
N LEU A 196 49.83 17.81 -31.70
CA LEU A 196 49.03 18.88 -32.31
C LEU A 196 49.42 20.29 -31.85
N THR A 197 50.20 20.43 -30.77
CA THR A 197 50.64 21.72 -30.22
C THR A 197 52.05 22.14 -30.66
N LYS A 198 52.69 21.41 -31.57
CA LYS A 198 54.07 21.65 -32.03
C LYS A 198 54.21 22.19 -33.46
N ASP A 199 53.09 22.47 -34.14
CA ASP A 199 53.05 23.25 -35.38
C ASP A 199 52.49 24.65 -35.11
#